data_AF-A0A925PSA2-F1
#
_entry.id   AF-A0A925PSA2-F1
#
_cell.length_a   1.000
_cell.length_b   1.000
_cell.length_c   1.000
_cell.angle_alpha   90.00
_cell.angle_beta   90.00
_cell.angle_gamma   90.00
#
_symmetry.space_group_name_H-M   'P 1'
#
loop_
_entity.id
_entity.type
_entity.pdbx_description
1 polymer ?
#
loop_
_entity_poly.entity_id
_entity_poly.type
_entity_poly.pdbx_seq_one_letter_code
_entity_poly.pdbx_strand_id
1 'polypeptide(L)' 'MGRNQHVVSHGDGWAVKAEGASEPLATFKTQSEAWEKAKSIARKERSEALLHAKNGHVRARNTYGYAPRRSKG' A
#
# COMPACT_ATOMS: atom_id res chain seq x y z
N MET A 1 2.04 11.11 10.99
CA MET A 1 1.79 9.72 10.56
C MET A 1 2.12 9.63 9.09
N GLY A 2 2.71 8.52 8.63
CA GLY A 2 2.92 8.27 7.21
C GLY A 2 1.60 8.12 6.45
N ARG A 3 1.61 8.33 5.14
CA ARG A 3 0.41 8.12 4.32
C ARG A 3 0.30 6.64 3.98
N ASN A 4 -0.92 6.10 3.97
CA ASN A 4 -1.12 4.72 3.53
C ASN A 4 -0.82 4.61 2.03
N GLN A 5 -0.27 3.47 1.64
CA GLN A 5 0.20 3.21 0.29
C GLN A 5 -0.76 2.23 -0.38
N HIS A 6 -1.51 2.71 -1.37
CA HIS A 6 -2.50 1.95 -2.09
C HIS A 6 -1.92 1.41 -3.39
N VAL A 7 -2.03 0.11 -3.61
CA VAL A 7 -1.76 -0.53 -4.89
C VAL A 7 -3.09 -0.72 -5.61
N VAL A 8 -3.31 0.02 -6.68
CA VAL A 8 -4.56 0.03 -7.45
C VAL A 8 -4.31 -0.36 -8.91
N SER A 9 -5.31 -0.94 -9.57
CA SER A 9 -5.23 -1.21 -11.01
C SER A 9 -5.18 0.11 -11.78
N HIS A 10 -4.25 0.22 -12.73
CA HIS A 10 -4.04 1.42 -13.53
C HIS A 10 -3.72 1.04 -14.98
N GLY A 11 -4.69 1.25 -15.88
CA GLY A 11 -4.60 0.77 -17.27
C GLY A 11 -4.34 -0.74 -17.32
N ASP A 12 -3.30 -1.14 -18.05
CA ASP A 12 -2.88 -2.54 -18.17
C ASP A 12 -2.00 -3.04 -17.01
N GLY A 13 -1.72 -2.17 -16.03
CA GLY A 13 -0.79 -2.46 -14.94
C GLY A 13 -1.32 -2.05 -13.56
N TRP A 14 -0.38 -1.68 -12.69
CA TRP A 14 -0.61 -1.40 -11.29
C TRP A 14 0.09 -0.13 -10.87
N ALA A 15 -0.58 0.70 -10.09
CA ALA A 15 -0.04 1.94 -9.59
C ALA A 15 0.04 1.92 -8.06
N VAL A 16 1.15 2.43 -7.53
CA VAL A 16 1.30 2.74 -6.11
C VAL A 16 0.93 4.20 -5.91
N LYS A 17 -0.04 4.45 -5.03
CA LYS A 17 -0.58 5.77 -4.76
C LYS A 17 -0.61 6.02 -3.25
N ALA A 18 -0.08 7.16 -2.81
CA ALA A 18 -0.24 7.55 -1.42
C ALA A 18 -1.69 8.00 -1.17
N GLU A 19 -2.19 7.71 0.02
CA GLU A 19 -3.51 8.15 0.48
C GLU A 19 -3.63 9.68 0.35
N GLY A 20 -4.71 10.14 -0.29
CA GLY A 20 -4.95 11.56 -0.56
C GLY A 20 -4.11 12.20 -1.67
N ALA A 21 -3.17 11.47 -2.29
CA ALA A 21 -2.46 12.00 -3.47
C ALA A 21 -3.39 12.06 -4.68
N SER A 22 -3.18 12.99 -5.60
CA SER A 22 -3.88 12.99 -6.89
C SER A 22 -3.24 11.99 -7.86
N GLU A 23 -1.91 11.95 -7.85
CA GLU A 23 -1.09 11.17 -8.79
C GLU A 23 -0.50 9.90 -8.15
N PRO A 24 -0.24 8.86 -8.96
CA PRO A 24 0.51 7.70 -8.52
C PRO A 24 1.99 8.05 -8.31
N LEU A 25 2.59 7.50 -7.27
CA LEU A 25 4.02 7.60 -6.99
C LEU A 25 4.87 6.79 -7.98
N ALA A 26 4.35 5.65 -8.42
CA ALA A 26 5.01 4.77 -9.39
C ALA A 26 4.00 3.83 -10.03
N THR A 27 4.27 3.42 -11.26
CA THR A 27 3.50 2.43 -12.01
C THR A 27 4.35 1.23 -12.36
N PHE A 28 3.75 0.03 -12.33
CA PHE A 28 4.39 -1.24 -12.57
C PHE A 28 3.53 -2.09 -13.51
N LYS A 29 4.16 -3.04 -14.20
CA LYS A 29 3.44 -3.98 -15.06
C LYS A 29 2.70 -5.03 -14.23
N THR A 30 3.29 -5.48 -13.12
CA THR A 30 2.72 -6.53 -12.29
C THR A 30 2.25 -6.03 -10.92
N GLN A 31 1.26 -6.73 -10.37
CA GLN A 31 0.73 -6.44 -9.05
C GLN A 31 1.78 -6.64 -7.95
N SER A 32 2.60 -7.68 -8.12
CA SER A 32 3.65 -8.05 -7.17
C SER A 32 4.72 -6.97 -7.04
N GLU A 33 5.19 -6.40 -8.16
CA GLU A 33 6.17 -5.30 -8.14
C GLU A 33 5.62 -4.05 -7.44
N ALA A 34 4.38 -3.67 -7.76
CA ALA A 34 3.71 -2.57 -7.09
C ALA A 34 3.54 -2.83 -5.60
N TRP A 35 3.23 -4.07 -5.22
CA TRP A 35 3.07 -4.47 -3.82
C TRP A 35 4.38 -4.40 -3.03
N GLU A 36 5.49 -4.88 -3.58
CA GLU A 36 6.80 -4.74 -2.94
C GLU A 36 7.19 -3.27 -2.74
N LYS A 37 6.93 -2.42 -3.76
CA LYS A 37 7.19 -0.98 -3.64
C LYS A 37 6.33 -0.32 -2.57
N ALA A 38 5.03 -0.61 -2.54
CA ALA A 38 4.10 -0.07 -1.55
C ALA A 38 4.50 -0.48 -0.13
N LYS A 39 4.88 -1.75 0.08
CA LYS A 39 5.40 -2.25 1.37
C LYS A 39 6.67 -1.52 1.81
N SER A 40 7.61 -1.30 0.89
CA SER A 40 8.86 -0.59 1.16
C SER A 40 8.59 0.85 1.64
N ILE A 41 7.70 1.58 0.95
CA ILE A 41 7.33 2.95 1.31
C ILE A 41 6.57 2.95 2.64
N ALA A 42 5.56 2.10 2.81
CA ALA A 42 4.77 2.02 4.02
C ALA A 42 5.63 1.68 5.26
N ARG A 43 6.64 0.82 5.09
CA ARG A 43 7.62 0.52 6.14
C ARG A 43 8.47 1.74 6.51
N LYS A 44 8.93 2.51 5.53
CA LYS A 44 9.71 3.75 5.75
C LYS A 44 8.86 4.83 6.43
N GLU A 45 7.60 4.98 6.02
CA GLU A 45 6.68 5.99 6.53
C GLU A 45 5.95 5.56 7.82
N ARG A 46 6.14 4.31 8.27
CA ARG A 46 5.40 3.70 9.40
C ARG A 46 3.88 3.82 9.20
N SER A 47 3.42 3.41 8.03
CA SER A 47 2.01 3.44 7.60
C SER A 47 1.57 2.06 7.11
N GLU A 48 0.40 1.98 6.48
CA GLU A 48 -0.13 0.74 5.92
C GLU A 48 0.09 0.66 4.41
N ALA A 49 0.31 -0.55 3.90
CA ALA A 49 0.20 -0.89 2.50
C ALA A 49 -1.12 -1.63 2.26
N LEU A 50 -1.88 -1.20 1.26
CA LEU A 50 -3.20 -1.73 0.89
C LEU A 50 -3.16 -2.22 -0.56
N LEU A 51 -3.41 -3.50 -0.76
CA LEU A 51 -3.48 -4.10 -2.07
C LEU A 51 -4.93 -4.18 -2.53
N HIS A 52 -5.29 -3.43 -3.56
CA HIS A 52 -6.60 -3.54 -4.19
C HIS A 52 -6.60 -4.62 -5.28
N ALA A 53 -7.74 -5.26 -5.49
CA ALA A 53 -8.02 -6.03 -6.70
C ALA A 53 -8.51 -5.11 -7.82
N LYS A 54 -8.63 -5.64 -9.04
CA LYS A 54 -9.13 -4.89 -10.21
C LYS A 54 -10.55 -4.33 -10.02
N ASN A 55 -11.33 -4.93 -9.12
CA ASN A 55 -12.67 -4.48 -8.74
C ASN A 55 -12.66 -3.40 -7.62
N GLY A 56 -11.48 -2.88 -7.23
CA GLY A 56 -11.34 -1.85 -6.21
C GLY A 56 -11.35 -2.34 -4.76
N HIS A 57 -11.72 -3.60 -4.51
CA HIS A 57 -11.75 -4.15 -3.15
C HIS A 57 -10.33 -4.42 -2.63
N VAL A 58 -10.10 -4.20 -1.34
CA VAL A 58 -8.82 -4.53 -0.69
C VAL A 58 -8.71 -6.05 -0.57
N ARG A 59 -7.74 -6.63 -1.28
CA ARG A 59 -7.40 -8.05 -1.25
C ARG A 59 -6.39 -8.39 -0.15
N ALA A 60 -5.48 -7.46 0.17
CA ALA A 60 -4.49 -7.64 1.24
C ALA A 60 -4.13 -6.30 1.90
N ARG A 61 -3.72 -6.37 3.17
CA ARG A 61 -3.24 -5.22 3.95
C ARG A 61 -1.97 -5.62 4.71
N ASN A 62 -1.01 -4.71 4.81
CA ASN A 62 0.16 -4.86 5.66
C ASN A 62 0.42 -3.56 6.43
N THR A 63 0.40 -3.61 7.76
CA THR A 63 0.50 -2.44 8.63
C THR A 63 1.89 -2.38 9.26
N TYR A 64 2.63 -1.31 9.01
CA TYR A 64 3.95 -1.05 9.60
C TYR A 64 3.93 0.01 10.71
N GLY A 65 2.77 0.63 10.93
CA GLY A 65 2.56 1.78 11.83
C GLY A 65 2.00 1.49 13.22
N TYR A 66 1.71 0.23 13.55
CA TYR A 66 1.19 -0.12 14.87
C TYR A 66 1.82 -1.42 15.36
N ALA A 67 2.84 -1.31 16.21
CA ALA A 67 3.14 -2.40 17.11
C ALA A 67 1.98 -2.41 18.13
N PRO A 68 1.14 -3.46 18.21
CA PRO A 68 0.35 -3.64 19.41
C PRO A 68 1.37 -3.73 20.55
N ARG A 69 1.40 -2.74 21.44
CA ARG A 69 1.94 -2.96 22.78
C ARG A 69 1.13 -4.14 23.32
N ARG A 70 1.75 -5.33 23.36
CA ARG A 70 1.27 -6.42 24.19
C ARG A 70 1.35 -5.92 25.63
N SER A 71 0.23 -5.46 26.15
CA SER A 71 -0.02 -5.36 27.59
C SER A 71 -1.37 -5.98 27.87
N LYS A 72 -1.41 -7.31 27.91
CA LYS A 72 -2.38 -8.15 28.64
C LYS A 72 -1.76 -9.56 28.68
N GLY A 73 -1.28 -10.09 29.80
CA GLY A 73 -1.16 -9.61 31.17
C GLY A 73 -0.13 -10.48 31.89
#